data_AF-A0AAU2IVK0-F1
#
_entry.id   AF-A0AAU2IVK0-F1
#
_cell.length_a   1.000
_cell.length_b   1.000
_cell.length_c   1.000
_cell.angle_alpha   90.00
_cell.angle_beta   90.00
_cell.angle_gamma   90.00
#
_symmetry.space_group_name_H-M   'P 1'
#
loop_
_entity.id
_entity.type
_entity.pdbx_description
1 polymer ?
#
loop_
_entity_poly.entity_id
_entity_poly.type
_entity_poly.pdbx_seq_one_letter_code
_entity_poly.pdbx_strand_id
1 'polypeptide(L)'
;MCLPTGLASLPAAVPVKKRLSVPPSGIDVFEPPLHGSVLAEVEITGDDEVRAFVPSPECLAEVTDDARFTGGKLVRASRSEVLAGPADRGIRPGSS
;
A
#
# COMPACT_ATOMS: atom_id res chain seq x y z
N MET A 1 -2.33 18.65 -26.33
CA MET A 1 -3.15 17.52 -25.83
C MET A 1 -3.74 17.94 -24.50
N CYS A 2 -5.06 18.11 -24.41
CA CYS A 2 -5.75 18.35 -23.14
C CYS A 2 -6.20 16.99 -22.60
N LEU A 3 -5.72 16.61 -21.42
CA LEU A 3 -6.33 15.51 -20.67
C LEU A 3 -7.78 15.93 -20.31
N PRO A 4 -8.79 15.05 -20.44
CA PRO A 4 -10.16 15.39 -20.06
C PRO A 4 -10.22 15.69 -18.56
N THR A 5 -10.62 16.92 -18.21
CA THR A 5 -10.57 17.53 -16.88
C THR A 5 -11.63 17.04 -15.89
N GLY A 6 -12.46 16.07 -16.29
CA GLY A 6 -13.62 15.64 -15.49
C GLY A 6 -13.25 15.01 -14.15
N LEU A 7 -12.16 14.23 -14.08
CA LEU A 7 -11.72 13.55 -12.85
C LEU A 7 -10.76 14.40 -12.01
N ALA A 8 -9.89 15.19 -12.65
CA ALA A 8 -8.90 16.02 -11.97
C ALA A 8 -9.49 17.17 -11.13
N SER A 9 -10.74 17.56 -11.42
CA SER A 9 -11.47 18.62 -10.71
C SER A 9 -12.35 18.11 -9.57
N LEU A 10 -12.52 16.79 -9.45
CA LEU A 10 -13.30 16.22 -8.36
C LEU A 10 -12.51 16.28 -7.05
N PRO A 11 -13.14 16.71 -5.93
CA PRO A 11 -12.49 16.69 -4.64
C PRO A 11 -12.10 15.25 -4.27
N ALA A 12 -10.81 14.97 -4.28
CA ALA A 12 -10.25 13.73 -3.77
C ALA A 12 -9.28 14.07 -2.64
N ALA A 13 -9.38 13.34 -1.55
CA ALA A 13 -8.25 13.30 -0.64
C ALA A 13 -7.16 12.46 -1.34
N VAL A 14 -5.91 12.89 -1.22
CA VAL A 14 -4.76 12.28 -1.92
C VAL A 14 -3.72 11.90 -0.87
N PRO A 15 -3.33 10.63 -0.76
CA PRO A 15 -2.25 10.22 0.11
C PRO A 15 -0.93 10.71 -0.49
N VAL A 16 -0.08 11.28 0.34
CA VAL A 16 1.27 11.69 -0.08
C VAL A 16 2.20 10.50 0.13
N LYS A 17 2.88 10.09 -0.95
CA LYS A 17 3.80 8.94 -0.93
C LYS A 17 4.88 9.09 -1.99
N LYS A 18 6.04 8.48 -1.71
CA LYS A 18 7.08 8.24 -2.70
C LYS A 18 6.96 6.81 -3.23
N ARG A 19 6.71 6.65 -4.54
CA ARG A 19 6.73 5.35 -5.23
C ARG A 19 8.16 5.05 -5.69
N LEU A 20 8.71 3.93 -5.25
CA LEU A 20 9.96 3.35 -5.76
C LEU A 20 9.60 2.22 -6.71
N SER A 21 10.30 2.12 -7.84
CA SER A 21 10.20 0.99 -8.75
C SER A 21 11.32 0.01 -8.44
N VAL A 22 10.96 -1.16 -7.89
CA VAL A 22 11.90 -2.24 -7.52
C VAL A 22 11.35 -3.54 -8.08
N PRO A 23 11.54 -3.83 -9.38
CA PRO A 23 10.90 -4.95 -10.05
C PRO A 23 11.10 -6.29 -9.29
N PRO A 24 10.04 -7.11 -9.15
CA PRO A 24 8.71 -6.95 -9.75
C PRO A 24 7.77 -5.98 -9.01
N SER A 25 8.22 -5.38 -7.91
CA SER A 25 7.37 -4.62 -6.99
C SER A 25 7.42 -3.10 -7.22
N GLY A 26 6.27 -2.45 -7.02
CA GLY A 26 6.20 -1.03 -6.68
C GLY A 26 6.19 -0.88 -5.15
N ILE A 27 7.10 -0.08 -4.60
CA ILE A 27 7.17 0.17 -3.16
C ILE A 27 6.69 1.60 -2.87
N ASP A 28 5.62 1.72 -2.11
CA ASP A 28 5.10 2.99 -1.61
C ASP A 28 5.63 3.27 -0.21
N VAL A 29 6.36 4.39 -0.06
CA VAL A 29 6.73 4.95 1.23
C VAL A 29 5.82 6.13 1.52
N PHE A 30 4.96 6.00 2.53
CA PHE A 30 3.98 7.02 2.84
C PHE A 30 4.57 8.17 3.66
N GLU A 31 4.13 9.39 3.35
CA GLU A 31 4.41 10.60 4.13
C GLU A 31 3.32 10.80 5.21
N PRO A 32 3.44 11.80 6.11
CA PRO A 32 2.37 12.11 7.06
C PRO A 32 1.00 12.26 6.38
N PRO A 33 -0.09 11.78 7.02
CA PRO A 33 -0.13 11.22 8.38
C PRO A 33 0.32 9.75 8.48
N LEU A 34 0.53 9.06 7.37
CA LEU A 34 0.79 7.61 7.31
C LEU A 34 2.28 7.21 7.38
N HIS A 35 3.16 8.17 7.66
CA HIS A 35 4.60 7.95 7.84
C HIS A 35 4.96 6.71 8.67
N GLY A 36 6.03 6.03 8.23
CA GLY A 36 6.46 4.74 8.77
C GLY A 36 5.70 3.54 8.19
N SER A 37 4.66 3.75 7.39
CA SER A 37 4.02 2.70 6.60
C SER A 37 4.74 2.54 5.26
N VAL A 38 5.06 1.30 4.90
CA VAL A 38 5.65 0.93 3.62
C VAL A 38 4.80 -0.19 3.03
N LEU A 39 4.35 -0.03 1.79
CA LEU A 39 3.56 -1.05 1.07
C LEU A 39 4.31 -1.48 -0.18
N ALA A 40 4.57 -2.77 -0.31
CA ALA A 40 5.06 -3.36 -1.55
C ALA A 40 3.88 -4.00 -2.28
N GLU A 41 3.74 -3.68 -3.55
CA GLU A 41 2.69 -4.20 -4.43
C GLU A 41 3.36 -4.84 -5.65
N VAL A 42 2.90 -6.01 -6.05
CA VAL A 42 3.33 -6.72 -7.26
C VAL A 42 2.16 -6.86 -8.20
N GLU A 43 2.40 -6.60 -9.48
CA GLU A 43 1.42 -6.88 -10.52
C GLU A 43 1.73 -8.27 -11.10
N ILE A 44 0.85 -9.21 -10.78
CA ILE A 44 0.96 -10.60 -11.21
C ILE A 44 -0.31 -10.93 -11.99
N THR A 45 -0.16 -11.52 -13.17
CA THR A 45 -1.28 -11.69 -14.10
C THR A 45 -1.83 -13.11 -14.17
N GLY A 46 -1.10 -14.10 -13.64
CA GLY A 46 -1.49 -15.51 -13.68
C GLY A 46 -1.64 -16.13 -12.30
N ASP A 47 -2.69 -16.94 -12.11
CA ASP A 47 -2.95 -17.64 -10.85
C ASP A 47 -1.79 -18.54 -10.40
N ASP A 48 -1.12 -19.21 -11.36
CA ASP A 48 0.05 -20.04 -11.06
C ASP A 48 1.25 -19.20 -10.61
N GLU A 49 1.40 -18.00 -11.15
CA GLU A 49 2.44 -17.04 -10.77
C GLU A 49 2.15 -16.47 -9.36
N VAL A 50 0.89 -16.19 -9.04
CA VAL A 50 0.47 -15.78 -7.68
C VAL A 50 0.81 -16.87 -6.67
N ARG A 51 0.50 -18.13 -6.99
CA ARG A 51 0.79 -19.28 -6.11
C ARG A 51 2.28 -19.52 -5.92
N ALA A 52 3.09 -19.23 -6.93
CA ALA A 52 4.54 -19.38 -6.89
C ALA A 52 5.25 -18.16 -6.27
N PHE A 53 4.55 -17.04 -6.10
CA PHE A 53 5.15 -15.81 -5.59
C PHE A 53 5.59 -15.98 -4.13
N VAL A 54 6.84 -15.62 -3.86
CA VAL A 54 7.41 -15.57 -2.52
C VAL A 54 7.76 -14.13 -2.21
N PRO A 55 7.10 -13.49 -1.23
CA PRO A 55 7.43 -12.13 -0.85
C PRO A 55 8.84 -12.05 -0.25
N SER A 56 9.44 -10.87 -0.33
CA SER A 56 10.75 -10.60 0.29
C SER A 56 10.70 -10.88 1.79
N PRO A 57 11.76 -11.40 2.43
CA PRO A 57 11.80 -11.64 3.88
C PRO A 57 11.51 -10.41 4.75
N GLU A 58 11.69 -9.21 4.19
CA GLU A 58 11.42 -7.91 4.82
C GLU A 58 9.93 -7.56 4.82
N CYS A 59 9.09 -8.26 4.02
CA CYS A 59 7.65 -8.10 4.03
C CYS A 59 7.09 -8.64 5.34
N LEU A 60 6.55 -7.74 6.16
CA LEU A 60 6.06 -8.10 7.48
C LEU A 60 4.73 -8.85 7.42
N ALA A 61 3.79 -8.39 6.58
CA ALA A 61 2.45 -8.96 6.45
C ALA A 61 1.98 -8.94 5.00
N GLU A 62 1.29 -9.99 4.58
CA GLU A 62 0.47 -9.94 3.36
C GLU A 62 -0.87 -9.24 3.67
N VAL A 63 -1.22 -8.26 2.84
CA VAL A 63 -2.43 -7.43 2.99
C VAL A 63 -3.31 -7.42 1.75
N THR A 64 -3.07 -8.32 0.80
CA THR A 64 -3.78 -8.44 -0.49
C THR A 64 -5.30 -8.41 -0.30
N ASP A 65 -5.83 -9.20 0.63
CA ASP A 65 -7.26 -9.31 0.91
C ASP A 65 -7.76 -8.38 2.03
N ASP A 66 -6.88 -7.50 2.56
CA ASP A 66 -7.23 -6.60 3.64
C ASP A 66 -7.77 -5.27 3.09
N ALA A 67 -9.09 -5.10 3.15
CA ALA A 67 -9.78 -3.92 2.63
C ALA A 67 -9.24 -2.59 3.17
N ARG A 68 -8.58 -2.57 4.35
CA ARG A 68 -7.95 -1.37 4.92
C ARG A 68 -6.81 -0.82 4.08
N PHE A 69 -6.15 -1.67 3.30
CA PHE A 69 -4.99 -1.34 2.46
C PHE A 69 -5.37 -0.96 1.02
N THR A 70 -6.65 -0.87 0.71
CA THR A 70 -7.12 -0.34 -0.58
C THR A 70 -6.83 1.16 -0.68
N GLY A 71 -6.51 1.65 -1.89
CA GLY A 71 -6.16 3.05 -2.11
C GLY A 71 -7.19 4.04 -1.56
N GLY A 72 -8.49 3.78 -1.77
CA GLY A 72 -9.58 4.63 -1.27
C GLY A 72 -9.71 4.68 0.25
N LYS A 73 -9.33 3.59 0.96
CA LYS A 73 -9.32 3.56 2.43
C LYS A 73 -8.07 4.23 2.98
N LEU A 74 -6.89 3.97 2.40
CA LEU A 74 -5.62 4.55 2.83
C LEU A 74 -5.63 6.08 2.80
N VAL A 75 -6.29 6.67 1.80
CA VAL A 75 -6.50 8.13 1.70
C VAL A 75 -7.08 8.75 2.99
N ARG A 76 -7.94 8.01 3.70
CA ARG A 76 -8.68 8.49 4.88
C ARG A 76 -8.21 7.83 6.17
N ALA A 77 -7.28 6.88 6.08
CA ALA A 77 -6.84 6.10 7.21
C ALA A 77 -5.97 6.94 8.16
N SER A 78 -6.10 6.66 9.44
CA SER A 78 -5.13 7.04 10.46
C SER A 78 -3.97 6.04 10.49
N ARG A 79 -2.82 6.49 11.00
CA ARG A 79 -1.66 5.62 11.23
C ARG A 79 -2.01 4.42 12.10
N SER A 80 -2.83 4.62 13.14
CA SER A 80 -3.28 3.53 14.03
C SER A 80 -4.11 2.48 13.32
N GLU A 81 -4.98 2.85 12.37
CA GLU A 81 -5.80 1.89 11.61
C GLU A 81 -4.94 1.04 10.67
N VAL A 82 -3.91 1.66 10.06
CA VAL A 82 -2.95 0.94 9.20
C VAL A 82 -2.10 -0.03 10.04
N LEU A 83 -1.64 0.39 11.22
CA LEU A 83 -0.84 -0.46 12.11
C LEU A 83 -1.64 -1.59 12.77
N ALA A 84 -2.96 -1.45 12.91
CA ALA A 84 -3.81 -2.51 13.45
C ALA A 84 -3.81 -3.75 12.56
N GLY A 85 -3.68 -3.60 11.24
CA GLY A 85 -3.73 -4.75 10.32
C GLY A 85 -2.62 -5.77 10.54
N PRO A 86 -1.33 -5.36 10.54
CA PRO A 86 -0.24 -6.25 10.92
C PRO A 86 -0.40 -6.78 12.36
N ALA A 87 -0.89 -5.95 13.29
CA ALA A 87 -1.07 -6.35 14.69
C ALA A 87 -2.09 -7.48 14.87
N ASP A 88 -3.16 -7.51 14.07
CA ASP A 88 -4.15 -8.61 14.06
C ASP A 88 -3.50 -9.96 13.69
N ARG A 89 -2.38 -9.93 12.97
CA ARG A 89 -1.57 -11.10 12.57
C ARG A 89 -0.37 -11.34 13.51
N GLY A 90 -0.32 -10.64 14.65
CA GLY A 90 0.74 -10.77 15.66
C GLY A 90 2.02 -9.98 15.37
N ILE A 91 2.02 -9.14 14.33
CA ILE A 91 3.20 -8.40 13.89
C ILE A 91 3.18 -7.01 14.51
N ARG A 92 4.26 -6.67 15.22
CA ARG A 92 4.41 -5.33 15.80
C ARG A 92 5.27 -4.45 14.89
N PRO A 93 4.87 -3.20 14.65
CA PRO A 93 5.74 -2.26 13.95
C PRO A 93 7.04 -2.08 14.74
N GLY A 94 8.16 -2.04 14.01
CA GLY A 94 9.44 -1.66 14.58
C GLY A 94 9.35 -0.24 15.14
N SER A 95 9.97 -0.01 16.29
CA SER A 95 10.11 1.32 16.87
C SER A 95 11.09 2.13 16.02
N SER A 96 10.58 2.94 15.10
CA SER A 96 11.32 3.96 14.34
C SER A 96 10.50 5.23 14.23
#